data_AF-A0A1P7ZKB5-F1
#
_entry.id   AF-A0A1P7ZKB5-F1
#
_cell.length_a   1.000
_cell.length_b   1.000
_cell.length_c   1.000
_cell.angle_alpha   90.00
_cell.angle_beta   90.00
_cell.angle_gamma   90.00
#
_symmetry.space_group_name_H-M   'P 1'
#
loop_
_entity.id
_entity.type
_entity.pdbx_description
1 polymer ?
#
loop_
_entity_poly.entity_id
_entity_poly.type
_entity_poly.pdbx_seq_one_letter_code
_entity_poly.pdbx_strand_id
1 'polypeptide(L)'
;MATWSNLNLQNSASPLMEQMIFFHDHTLIILLMITILVMYLMMNLFFNKFINRFLLEGQMIELIWTILPAITLIFIALPSLRLLYLLDELNNPLITLKSIGHQWYWSYEYSDFNNIEFDSYMINEHDNLNNFRLLDVDN
;
A
#
# COMPACT_ATOMS: atom_id res chain seq x y z
N MET A 1 8.55 -7.42 10.66
CA MET A 1 8.66 -6.22 11.52
C MET A 1 9.44 -5.15 10.78
N ALA A 2 9.12 -3.87 11.03
CA ALA A 2 9.86 -2.75 10.46
C ALA A 2 11.27 -2.69 11.08
N THR A 3 12.29 -2.69 10.22
CA THR A 3 13.66 -2.40 10.60
C THR A 3 13.90 -0.89 10.60
N TRP A 4 14.93 -0.46 11.32
CA TRP A 4 15.32 0.95 11.37
C TRP A 4 15.60 1.48 9.96
N SER A 5 15.12 2.69 9.67
CA SER A 5 15.31 3.37 8.39
C SER A 5 14.79 2.63 7.15
N ASN A 6 13.88 1.67 7.30
CA ASN A 6 13.27 1.04 6.14
C ASN A 6 12.29 2.01 5.44
N LEU A 7 12.54 2.28 4.16
CA LEU A 7 11.70 3.13 3.31
C LEU A 7 10.63 2.32 2.56
N ASN A 8 10.87 1.02 2.37
CA ASN A 8 9.99 0.13 1.62
C ASN A 8 8.98 -0.57 2.55
N LEU A 9 8.04 -1.28 1.93
CA LEU A 9 7.13 -2.19 2.64
C LEU A 9 7.93 -3.28 3.39
N GLN A 10 7.31 -3.85 4.42
CA GLN A 10 7.86 -5.03 5.08
C GLN A 10 7.84 -6.23 4.12
N ASN A 11 8.79 -7.16 4.30
CA ASN A 11 8.83 -8.40 3.53
C ASN A 11 7.49 -9.15 3.63
N SER A 12 7.00 -9.66 2.51
CA SER A 12 5.73 -10.38 2.44
C SER A 12 5.79 -11.69 3.21
N ALA A 13 4.80 -11.91 4.08
CA ALA A 13 4.59 -13.18 4.77
C ALA A 13 3.41 -14.00 4.18
N SER A 14 2.70 -13.45 3.20
CA SER A 14 1.58 -14.12 2.51
C SER A 14 1.62 -13.85 1.00
N PRO A 15 1.07 -14.77 0.17
CA PRO A 15 1.02 -14.58 -1.29
C PRO A 15 0.26 -13.31 -1.70
N LEU A 16 -0.77 -12.94 -0.93
CA LEU A 16 -1.54 -11.72 -1.17
C LEU A 16 -0.69 -10.46 -0.93
N MET A 17 0.12 -10.44 0.13
CA MET A 17 1.02 -9.31 0.39
C MET A 17 2.09 -9.19 -0.71
N GLU A 18 2.60 -10.29 -1.25
CA GLU A 18 3.53 -10.26 -2.38
C GLU A 18 2.91 -9.59 -3.62
N GLN A 19 1.66 -9.94 -3.94
CA GLN A 19 0.94 -9.30 -5.03
C GLN A 19 0.66 -7.81 -4.79
N MET A 20 0.39 -7.42 -3.54
CA MET A 20 0.25 -6.01 -3.15
C MET A 20 1.56 -5.23 -3.33
N ILE A 21 2.71 -5.83 -3.03
CA ILE A 21 4.03 -5.23 -3.28
C ILE A 21 4.25 -5.04 -4.80
N PHE A 22 3.95 -6.05 -5.62
CA PHE A 22 4.06 -5.90 -7.07
C PHE A 22 3.14 -4.80 -7.63
N PHE A 23 1.92 -4.69 -7.11
CA PHE A 23 1.02 -3.61 -7.51
C PHE A 23 1.53 -2.24 -7.07
N HIS A 24 2.01 -2.12 -5.84
CA HIS A 24 2.64 -0.90 -5.33
C HIS A 24 3.77 -0.46 -6.27
N ASP A 25 4.70 -1.36 -6.60
CA ASP A 25 5.84 -1.04 -7.45
C ASP A 25 5.40 -0.64 -8.88
N HIS A 26 4.40 -1.32 -9.43
CA HIS A 26 3.80 -0.95 -10.72
C HIS A 26 3.24 0.48 -10.70
N THR A 27 2.46 0.84 -9.68
CA THR A 27 1.91 2.19 -9.54
C THR A 27 2.98 3.25 -9.32
N LEU A 28 4.01 2.92 -8.51
CA LEU A 28 5.12 3.82 -8.22
C LEU A 28 5.92 4.15 -9.49
N ILE A 29 6.16 3.15 -10.36
CA ILE A 29 6.84 3.37 -11.65
C ILE A 29 6.03 4.35 -12.52
N ILE A 30 4.71 4.18 -12.61
CA ILE A 30 3.85 5.07 -13.39
C ILE A 30 3.90 6.51 -12.83
N LEU A 31 3.78 6.66 -11.51
CA LEU A 31 3.87 7.97 -10.85
C LEU A 31 5.23 8.63 -11.10
N LEU A 32 6.33 7.87 -10.95
CA LEU A 32 7.67 8.37 -11.20
C LEU A 32 7.83 8.85 -12.65
N MET A 33 7.33 8.10 -13.63
CA MET A 33 7.33 8.51 -15.04
C MET A 33 6.58 9.83 -15.27
N ILE A 34 5.40 10.00 -14.66
CA ILE A 34 4.62 11.25 -14.78
C ILE A 34 5.37 12.41 -14.13
N THR A 35 5.93 12.22 -12.93
CA THR A 35 6.67 13.29 -12.23
C THR A 35 7.91 13.74 -13.00
N ILE A 36 8.67 12.81 -13.58
CA ILE A 36 9.83 13.13 -14.42
C ILE A 36 9.41 13.88 -15.69
N LEU A 37 8.33 13.44 -16.35
CA LEU A 37 7.80 14.12 -17.54
C LEU A 37 7.41 15.58 -17.24
N VAL A 38 6.65 15.80 -16.16
CA VAL A 38 6.23 17.15 -15.75
C VAL A 38 7.43 17.99 -15.35
N MET A 39 8.37 17.44 -14.59
CA MET A 39 9.60 18.12 -14.19
C MET A 39 10.42 18.56 -15.41
N TYR A 40 10.55 17.69 -16.40
CA TYR A 40 11.24 17.99 -17.65
C TYR A 40 10.56 19.11 -18.45
N LEU A 41 9.22 19.06 -18.61
CA LEU A 41 8.45 20.11 -19.28
C LEU A 41 8.62 21.47 -18.59
N MET A 42 8.51 21.50 -17.26
CA MET A 42 8.70 22.74 -16.49
C MET A 42 10.12 23.29 -16.65
N MET A 43 11.14 22.43 -16.57
CA MET A 43 12.53 22.86 -16.73
C MET A 43 12.80 23.45 -18.12
N ASN A 44 12.24 22.85 -19.17
CA ASN A 44 12.36 23.36 -20.53
C ASN A 44 11.71 24.73 -20.72
N LEU A 45 10.56 24.98 -20.08
CA LEU A 45 9.90 26.28 -20.15
C LEU A 45 10.78 27.40 -19.56
N PHE A 46 11.52 27.13 -18.48
CA PHE A 46 12.42 28.12 -17.88
C PHE A 46 13.63 28.45 -18.76
N PHE A 47 14.14 27.49 -19.54
CA PHE A 47 15.31 27.70 -20.40
C PHE A 47 14.97 28.14 -21.82
N ASN A 48 13.70 28.09 -22.22
CA ASN A 48 13.29 28.45 -23.56
C ASN A 48 13.32 29.97 -23.77
N LYS A 49 14.03 30.42 -24.83
CA LYS A 49 14.14 31.83 -25.21
C LYS A 49 13.15 32.26 -26.29
N PHE A 50 12.47 31.31 -26.95
CA PHE A 50 11.54 31.61 -28.03
C PHE A 50 10.19 32.08 -27.48
N ILE A 51 9.64 33.14 -28.07
CA ILE A 51 8.39 33.76 -27.64
C ILE A 51 7.31 33.50 -28.70
N ASN A 52 6.19 32.90 -28.29
CA ASN A 52 4.99 32.81 -29.12
C ASN A 52 3.78 33.35 -28.33
N ARG A 53 3.31 34.56 -28.68
CA ARG A 53 2.24 35.26 -27.95
C ARG A 53 0.84 35.02 -28.52
N PHE A 54 0.73 34.58 -29.77
CA PHE A 54 -0.55 34.52 -30.48
C PHE A 54 -1.24 33.14 -30.38
N LEU A 55 -0.61 32.16 -29.73
CA LEU A 55 -1.24 30.86 -29.46
C LEU A 55 -2.26 31.01 -28.32
N LEU A 56 -3.54 31.12 -28.68
CA LEU A 56 -4.64 31.27 -27.71
C LEU A 56 -5.27 29.92 -27.32
N GLU A 57 -5.41 29.02 -28.29
CA GLU A 57 -6.03 27.70 -28.11
C GLU A 57 -5.30 26.62 -28.90
N GLY A 58 -5.47 25.38 -28.47
CA GLY A 58 -4.81 24.22 -29.07
C GLY A 58 -5.58 22.93 -28.82
N GLN A 59 -6.77 22.79 -29.42
CA GLN A 59 -7.67 21.64 -29.22
C GLN A 59 -6.97 20.28 -29.34
N MET A 60 -6.03 20.16 -30.28
CA MET A 60 -5.29 18.91 -30.47
C MET A 60 -4.41 18.55 -29.25
N ILE A 61 -3.81 19.55 -28.59
CA ILE A 61 -3.02 19.33 -27.36
C ILE A 61 -3.94 18.95 -26.21
N GLU A 62 -5.11 19.56 -26.13
CA GLU A 62 -6.08 19.24 -25.07
C GLU A 62 -6.59 17.81 -25.18
N LEU A 63 -6.86 17.36 -26.41
CA LEU A 63 -7.23 15.98 -26.69
C LEU A 63 -6.12 15.01 -26.28
N ILE A 64 -4.85 15.35 -26.57
CA ILE A 64 -3.70 14.51 -26.19
C ILE A 64 -3.57 14.40 -24.67
N TRP A 65 -3.59 15.51 -23.94
CA TRP A 65 -3.40 15.50 -22.48
C TRP A 65 -4.63 14.99 -21.70
N THR A 66 -5.77 14.77 -22.34
CA THR A 66 -6.96 14.17 -21.69
C THR A 66 -6.98 12.66 -21.90
N ILE A 67 -6.68 12.19 -23.12
CA ILE A 67 -6.66 10.76 -23.45
C ILE A 67 -5.47 10.06 -22.79
N LEU A 68 -4.28 10.68 -22.79
CA LEU A 68 -3.09 10.05 -22.20
C LEU A 68 -3.29 9.68 -20.71
N PRO A 69 -3.71 10.60 -19.82
CA PRO A 69 -3.99 10.25 -18.43
C PRO A 69 -5.11 9.22 -18.27
N ALA A 70 -6.18 9.30 -19.07
CA ALA A 70 -7.27 8.33 -19.01
C ALA A 70 -6.78 6.90 -19.27
N ILE A 71 -5.92 6.72 -20.27
CA ILE A 71 -5.30 5.42 -20.56
C ILE A 71 -4.40 4.97 -19.40
N THR A 72 -3.58 5.85 -18.83
CA THR A 72 -2.71 5.48 -17.68
C THR A 72 -3.51 5.03 -16.46
N LEU A 73 -4.68 5.63 -16.21
CA LEU A 73 -5.56 5.21 -15.11
C LEU A 73 -6.14 3.81 -15.34
N ILE A 74 -6.47 3.45 -16.58
CA ILE A 74 -6.94 2.09 -16.91
C ILE A 74 -5.85 1.05 -16.60
N PHE A 75 -4.58 1.35 -16.92
CA PHE A 75 -3.47 0.47 -16.59
C PHE A 75 -3.26 0.27 -15.09
N ILE A 76 -3.55 1.27 -14.26
CA ILE A 76 -3.54 1.14 -12.80
C ILE A 76 -4.78 0.37 -12.31
N ALA A 77 -5.95 0.66 -12.87
CA ALA A 77 -7.22 0.11 -12.41
C ALA A 77 -7.31 -1.41 -12.61
N LEU A 78 -6.91 -1.94 -13.78
CA LEU A 78 -7.01 -3.36 -14.10
C LEU A 78 -6.32 -4.30 -13.07
N PRO A 79 -5.03 -4.13 -12.73
CA PRO A 79 -4.39 -4.96 -11.70
C PRO A 79 -4.99 -4.73 -10.31
N SER A 80 -5.41 -3.49 -9.99
CA SER A 80 -6.00 -3.18 -8.69
C SER A 80 -7.33 -3.92 -8.45
N LEU A 81 -8.21 -3.95 -9.45
CA LEU A 81 -9.50 -4.63 -9.37
C LEU A 81 -9.30 -6.14 -9.28
N ARG A 82 -8.36 -6.70 -10.05
CA ARG A 82 -8.02 -8.12 -9.95
C ARG A 82 -7.60 -8.49 -8.54
N LEU A 83 -6.77 -7.66 -7.89
CA LEU A 83 -6.33 -7.90 -6.51
C LEU A 83 -7.45 -7.80 -5.50
N LEU A 84 -8.34 -6.83 -5.67
CA LEU A 84 -9.52 -6.69 -4.82
C LEU A 84 -10.36 -7.97 -4.81
N TYR A 85 -10.62 -8.56 -5.98
CA TYR A 85 -11.37 -9.81 -6.07
C TYR A 85 -10.63 -11.01 -5.46
N LEU A 86 -9.29 -11.07 -5.60
CA LEU A 86 -8.49 -12.13 -4.95
C LEU A 86 -8.49 -12.02 -3.43
N LEU A 87 -8.63 -10.81 -2.88
CA LEU A 87 -8.72 -10.59 -1.43
C LEU A 87 -10.08 -10.99 -0.87
N ASP A 88 -11.15 -10.83 -1.65
CA ASP A 88 -12.52 -11.14 -1.24
C ASP A 88 -12.87 -12.62 -1.40
N GLU A 89 -12.04 -13.39 -2.10
CA GLU A 89 -12.25 -14.82 -2.28
C GLU A 89 -12.12 -15.56 -0.93
N LEU A 90 -13.27 -15.90 -0.35
CA LEU A 90 -13.35 -16.67 0.89
C LEU A 90 -12.90 -18.11 0.64
N ASN A 91 -11.65 -18.40 0.97
CA ASN A 91 -11.13 -19.76 1.03
C ASN A 91 -11.73 -20.52 2.21
N ASN A 92 -11.99 -21.82 2.05
CA ASN A 92 -12.40 -22.70 3.14
C ASN A 92 -11.27 -22.80 4.18
N PRO A 93 -11.38 -22.16 5.37
CA PRO A 93 -10.28 -22.17 6.33
C PRO A 93 -10.23 -23.50 7.09
N LEU A 94 -9.03 -23.93 7.48
CA LEU A 94 -8.85 -25.12 8.32
C LEU A 94 -9.10 -24.85 9.81
N ILE A 95 -8.91 -23.60 10.25
CA ILE A 95 -9.04 -23.15 11.64
C ILE A 95 -9.70 -21.77 11.65
N THR A 96 -10.60 -21.57 12.60
CA THR A 96 -11.22 -20.29 12.92
C THR A 96 -10.71 -19.77 14.26
N LEU A 97 -10.30 -18.51 14.28
CA LEU A 97 -9.84 -17.80 15.47
C LEU A 97 -10.56 -16.47 15.51
N LYS A 98 -11.15 -16.17 16.66
CA LYS A 98 -11.86 -14.91 16.89
C LYS A 98 -11.01 -14.02 17.78
N SER A 99 -10.77 -12.79 17.32
CA SER A 99 -10.10 -11.76 18.11
C SER A 99 -11.12 -10.70 18.55
N ILE A 100 -11.13 -10.39 19.85
CA ILE A 100 -12.02 -9.39 20.45
C ILE A 100 -11.17 -8.26 21.01
N GLY A 101 -11.45 -7.03 20.57
CA GLY A 101 -10.78 -5.84 21.07
C GLY A 101 -11.45 -5.30 22.32
N HIS A 102 -10.69 -5.16 23.40
CA HIS A 102 -11.09 -4.48 24.62
C HIS A 102 -10.39 -3.13 24.75
N GLN A 103 -10.73 -2.34 25.78
CA GLN A 103 -9.98 -1.12 26.07
C GLN A 103 -8.56 -1.48 26.55
N TRP A 104 -7.62 -1.34 25.62
CA TRP A 104 -6.16 -1.53 25.70
C TRP A 104 -5.62 -2.96 25.75
N TYR A 105 -6.39 -3.96 25.33
CA TYR A 105 -5.88 -5.32 25.14
C TYR A 105 -6.76 -6.09 24.14
N TRP A 106 -6.30 -7.28 23.73
CA TRP A 106 -7.04 -8.19 22.87
C TRP A 106 -7.29 -9.52 23.57
N SER A 107 -8.40 -10.17 23.29
CA SER A 107 -8.67 -11.55 23.70
C SER A 107 -8.90 -12.43 22.48
N TYR A 108 -8.45 -13.68 22.57
CA TYR A 108 -8.51 -14.64 21.47
C TYR A 108 -9.29 -15.87 21.89
N GLU A 109 -10.27 -16.27 21.07
CA GLU A 109 -11.08 -17.46 21.26
C GLU A 109 -10.79 -18.48 20.13
N TYR A 110 -10.39 -19.69 20.50
CA TYR A 110 -10.28 -20.84 19.62
C TYR A 110 -11.59 -21.66 19.71
N SER A 111 -12.55 -21.35 18.84
CA SER A 111 -13.86 -22.03 18.83
C SER A 111 -13.81 -23.48 18.35
N ASP A 112 -12.82 -23.84 17.53
CA ASP A 112 -12.73 -25.17 16.93
C ASP A 112 -12.14 -26.23 17.87
N PHE A 113 -11.41 -25.81 18.91
CA PHE A 113 -10.71 -26.71 19.83
C PHE A 113 -10.90 -26.27 21.28
N ASN A 114 -11.60 -27.12 22.07
CA ASN A 114 -11.70 -27.03 23.54
C ASN A 114 -12.08 -25.67 24.15
N ASN A 115 -12.64 -24.74 23.37
CA ASN A 115 -12.96 -23.36 23.79
C ASN A 115 -11.80 -22.73 24.58
N ILE A 116 -10.61 -22.75 24.01
CA ILE A 116 -9.44 -22.09 24.62
C ILE A 116 -9.60 -20.59 24.44
N GLU A 117 -9.57 -19.86 25.55
CA GLU A 117 -9.69 -18.40 25.60
C GLU A 117 -8.52 -17.84 26.42
N PHE A 118 -7.89 -16.79 25.91
CA PHE A 118 -6.86 -16.06 26.65
C PHE A 118 -6.83 -14.57 26.25
N ASP A 119 -6.35 -13.75 27.17
CA ASP A 119 -6.11 -12.33 26.96
C ASP A 119 -4.64 -12.08 26.59
N SER A 120 -4.37 -11.13 25.70
CA SER A 120 -3.02 -10.66 25.35
C SER A 120 -2.86 -9.19 25.74
N TYR A 121 -1.96 -8.91 26.69
CA TYR A 121 -1.58 -7.58 27.15
C TYR A 121 -0.17 -7.24 26.70
N MET A 122 0.10 -5.95 26.49
CA MET A 122 1.43 -5.46 26.20
C MET A 122 2.35 -5.63 27.41
N ILE A 123 3.53 -6.22 27.20
CA ILE A 123 4.54 -6.41 28.25
C ILE A 123 5.13 -5.06 28.64
N ASN A 124 5.29 -4.85 29.95
CA ASN A 124 5.97 -3.65 30.45
C ASN A 124 7.49 -3.79 30.29
N GLU A 125 8.18 -2.70 29.97
CA GLU A 125 9.60 -2.67 29.59
C GLU A 125 10.56 -3.24 30.64
N HIS A 126 10.08 -3.47 31.87
CA HIS A 126 10.88 -3.96 32.98
C HIS A 126 11.18 -5.47 32.95
N ASP A 127 10.46 -6.26 32.14
CA ASP A 127 10.49 -7.72 32.29
C ASP A 127 11.59 -8.42 31.48
N ASN A 128 12.10 -7.85 30.37
CA ASN A 128 13.16 -8.48 29.57
C ASN A 128 13.95 -7.52 28.65
N LEU A 129 15.28 -7.66 28.63
CA LEU A 129 16.23 -6.86 27.82
C LEU A 129 16.14 -7.11 26.30
N ASN A 130 15.61 -8.26 25.87
CA ASN A 130 15.56 -8.66 24.47
C ASN A 130 14.22 -8.36 23.79
N ASN A 131 13.28 -7.75 24.52
CA ASN A 131 11.93 -7.53 24.03
C ASN A 131 11.83 -6.26 23.18
N PHE A 132 10.95 -6.29 22.18
CA PHE A 132 10.63 -5.11 21.39
C PHE A 132 9.68 -4.21 22.18
N ARG A 133 10.17 -3.00 22.46
CA ARG A 133 9.41 -1.95 23.13
C ARG A 133 8.07 -1.69 22.41
N LEU A 134 6.96 -1.80 23.15
CA LEU A 134 5.58 -1.57 22.69
C LEU A 134 5.05 -2.54 21.62
N LEU A 135 5.70 -3.69 21.42
CA LEU A 135 5.23 -4.70 20.46
C LEU A 135 5.00 -6.07 21.08
N ASP A 136 5.80 -6.42 22.09
CA ASP A 136 5.68 -7.74 22.71
C ASP A 136 4.48 -7.81 23.66
N VAL A 137 3.86 -8.98 23.68
CA VAL A 137 2.68 -9.33 24.47
C VAL A 137 2.96 -10.55 25.34
N ASP A 138 2.21 -10.70 26.42
CA ASP A 138 2.36 -11.78 27.40
C ASP A 138 2.01 -13.18 26.84
N ASN A 139 0.95 -13.26 26.03
CA ASN A 139 0.43 -14.49 25.41
C ASN A 139 0.44 -14.46 23.89
#